data_AF-A0A931HXN0-F1
#
_entry.id   AF-A0A931HXN0-F1
#
_cell.length_a   1.000
_cell.length_b   1.000
_cell.length_c   1.000
_cell.angle_alpha   90.00
_cell.angle_beta   90.00
_cell.angle_gamma   90.00
#
_symmetry.space_group_name_H-M   'P 1'
#
loop_
_entity.id
_entity.type
_entity.pdbx_description
1 polymer ?
#
loop_
_entity_poly.entity_id
_entity_poly.type
_entity_poly.pdbx_seq_one_letter_code
_entity_poly.pdbx_strand_id
1 'polypeptide(L)'
;MQKINWWSVLGIHFIMGSISLIFYIISFQSLDHAGAAFLSVVMLVVNGIGYLVFSMVLLKKTQSKDVWLSTAIFTVIGLILWGLYIINPEAATVFYTYHIAGVSSSFWLDQSYGGPFEDVILHGGFLFSLVPSVLIVTGYSIRKKMNDTAWVRFAGYSISAIVSLLFVFMTGFRGKRIDTREELASAFPIHTGFPLEFAKLENPTIDPPLPYTYSGSCCTMTVTSPMNFWFSALVVTFAIILLFEVVWAVKKKKVSASH
;
A
#
# COMPACT_ATOMS: atom_id res chain seq x y z
N MET A 1 -15.24 -37.11 -6.52
CA MET A 1 -13.96 -36.41 -6.28
C MET A 1 -14.21 -34.90 -6.33
N GLN A 2 -13.89 -34.15 -5.27
CA GLN A 2 -13.95 -32.68 -5.32
C GLN A 2 -12.76 -32.15 -6.14
N LYS A 3 -13.04 -31.27 -7.12
CA LYS A 3 -11.99 -30.61 -7.92
C LYS A 3 -11.14 -29.70 -7.00
N ILE A 4 -9.83 -29.83 -7.10
CA ILE A 4 -8.85 -28.99 -6.40
C ILE A 4 -8.75 -27.65 -7.13
N ASN A 5 -8.81 -26.54 -6.39
CA ASN A 5 -8.61 -25.20 -6.95
C ASN A 5 -7.20 -24.67 -6.66
N TRP A 6 -6.31 -24.83 -7.63
CA TRP A 6 -4.90 -24.43 -7.58
C TRP A 6 -4.69 -22.91 -7.57
N TRP A 7 -5.73 -22.13 -7.91
CA TRP A 7 -5.66 -20.67 -8.10
C TRP A 7 -6.42 -19.89 -7.03
N SER A 8 -6.67 -20.52 -5.88
CA SER A 8 -7.50 -19.92 -4.84
C SER A 8 -6.95 -18.59 -4.29
N VAL A 9 -5.62 -18.42 -4.26
CA VAL A 9 -4.96 -17.20 -3.76
C VAL A 9 -4.62 -16.18 -4.85
N LEU A 10 -4.82 -16.53 -6.13
CA LEU A 10 -4.44 -15.70 -7.28
C LEU A 10 -5.06 -14.29 -7.21
N GLY A 11 -6.33 -14.20 -6.83
CA GLY A 11 -7.03 -12.91 -6.71
C GLY A 11 -6.39 -11.97 -5.68
N ILE A 12 -5.82 -12.52 -4.60
CA ILE A 12 -5.13 -11.72 -3.58
C ILE A 12 -3.83 -11.14 -4.15
N HIS A 13 -3.03 -11.97 -4.84
CA HIS A 13 -1.79 -11.51 -5.47
C HIS A 13 -2.05 -10.44 -6.53
N PHE A 14 -3.09 -10.58 -7.35
CA PHE A 14 -3.44 -9.55 -8.34
C PHE A 14 -3.81 -8.23 -7.69
N ILE A 15 -4.71 -8.24 -6.69
CA ILE A 15 -5.14 -7.00 -6.02
C ILE A 15 -3.94 -6.29 -5.38
N MET A 16 -3.13 -7.03 -4.61
CA MET A 16 -1.99 -6.45 -3.92
C MET A 16 -0.88 -6.01 -4.88
N GLY A 17 -0.66 -6.77 -5.95
CA GLY A 17 0.26 -6.42 -7.02
C GLY A 17 -0.17 -5.13 -7.74
N SER A 18 -1.45 -4.99 -8.08
CA SER A 18 -1.97 -3.78 -8.73
C SER A 18 -1.88 -2.54 -7.83
N ILE A 19 -2.24 -2.66 -6.55
CA ILE A 19 -2.08 -1.55 -5.59
C ILE A 19 -0.61 -1.14 -5.52
N SER A 20 0.28 -2.11 -5.35
CA SER A 20 1.72 -1.84 -5.23
C SER A 20 2.34 -1.28 -6.49
N LEU A 21 1.89 -1.70 -7.67
CA LEU A 21 2.36 -1.17 -8.96
C LEU A 21 2.05 0.32 -9.12
N ILE A 22 0.85 0.76 -8.70
CA ILE A 22 0.49 2.18 -8.75
C ILE A 22 1.47 3.01 -7.92
N PHE A 23 1.76 2.58 -6.69
CA PHE A 23 2.69 3.30 -5.82
C PHE A 23 4.14 3.23 -6.30
N TYR A 24 4.55 2.09 -6.85
CA TYR A 24 5.85 1.96 -7.49
C TYR A 24 6.03 2.95 -8.66
N ILE A 25 4.98 3.17 -9.47
CA ILE A 25 5.04 4.17 -10.55
C ILE A 25 5.13 5.60 -9.96
N ILE A 26 4.34 5.90 -8.92
CA ILE A 26 4.37 7.21 -8.25
C ILE A 26 5.77 7.52 -7.70
N SER A 27 6.49 6.52 -7.17
CA SER A 27 7.83 6.75 -6.62
C SER A 27 8.87 7.23 -7.64
N PHE A 28 8.70 6.92 -8.94
CA PHE A 28 9.62 7.41 -9.97
C PHE A 28 9.31 8.83 -10.47
N GLN A 29 8.09 9.32 -10.25
CA GLN A 29 7.62 10.54 -10.93
C GLN A 29 7.73 11.81 -10.08
N SER A 30 7.68 11.69 -8.75
CA SER A 30 7.29 12.84 -7.92
C SER A 30 7.87 12.87 -6.50
N LEU A 31 8.80 11.97 -6.19
CA LEU A 31 9.39 11.83 -4.87
C LEU A 31 10.90 12.06 -4.90
N ASP A 32 11.41 12.78 -3.90
CA ASP A 32 12.83 12.75 -3.59
C ASP A 32 13.21 11.44 -2.89
N HIS A 33 14.49 11.28 -2.56
CA HIS A 33 14.96 10.07 -1.90
C HIS A 33 14.23 9.80 -0.57
N ALA A 34 14.06 10.84 0.26
CA ALA A 34 13.36 10.73 1.53
C ALA A 34 11.88 10.34 1.35
N GLY A 35 11.19 10.93 0.37
CA GLY A 35 9.81 10.65 0.02
C GLY A 35 9.61 9.23 -0.50
N ALA A 36 10.53 8.72 -1.32
CA ALA A 36 10.46 7.37 -1.86
C ALA A 36 10.70 6.31 -0.77
N ALA A 37 11.67 6.53 0.12
CA ALA A 37 11.89 5.69 1.29
C ALA A 37 10.65 5.68 2.20
N PHE A 38 10.07 6.84 2.44
CA PHE A 38 8.85 6.96 3.24
C PHE A 38 7.66 6.22 2.63
N LEU A 39 7.42 6.39 1.33
CA LEU A 39 6.38 5.65 0.61
C LEU A 39 6.58 4.15 0.74
N SER A 40 7.83 3.68 0.73
CA SER A 40 8.11 2.26 0.89
C SER A 40 7.66 1.71 2.25
N VAL A 41 7.84 2.48 3.34
CA VAL A 41 7.34 2.11 4.67
C VAL A 41 5.81 2.12 4.70
N VAL A 42 5.16 3.11 4.07
CA VAL A 42 3.70 3.13 3.93
C VAL A 42 3.21 1.89 3.17
N MET A 43 3.90 1.51 2.09
CA MET A 43 3.58 0.34 1.29
C MET A 43 3.78 -0.96 2.05
N LEU A 44 4.79 -1.06 2.91
CA LEU A 44 4.96 -2.21 3.79
C LEU A 44 3.73 -2.42 4.69
N VAL A 45 3.23 -1.34 5.30
CA VAL A 45 2.03 -1.38 6.16
C VAL A 45 0.78 -1.73 5.35
N VAL A 46 0.58 -1.07 4.21
CA VAL A 46 -0.56 -1.33 3.30
C VAL A 46 -0.56 -2.77 2.80
N ASN A 47 0.61 -3.30 2.40
CA ASN A 47 0.74 -4.66 1.93
C ASN A 47 0.51 -5.68 3.05
N GLY A 48 1.09 -5.45 4.23
CA GLY A 48 0.88 -6.27 5.41
C GLY A 48 -0.59 -6.43 5.77
N ILE A 49 -1.30 -5.30 5.91
CA ILE A 49 -2.74 -5.29 6.22
C ILE A 49 -3.55 -5.86 5.05
N GLY A 50 -3.21 -5.50 3.81
CA GLY A 50 -3.92 -5.92 2.60
C GLY A 50 -3.94 -7.43 2.42
N TYR A 51 -2.77 -8.10 2.48
CA TYR A 51 -2.70 -9.56 2.36
C TYR A 51 -3.51 -10.27 3.45
N LEU A 52 -3.49 -9.76 4.69
CA LEU A 52 -4.30 -10.30 5.78
C LEU A 52 -5.81 -10.14 5.52
N VAL A 53 -6.26 -8.93 5.15
CA VAL A 53 -7.68 -8.65 4.94
C VAL A 53 -8.22 -9.38 3.73
N PHE A 54 -7.53 -9.31 2.59
CA PHE A 54 -8.01 -9.95 1.36
C PHE A 54 -8.00 -11.47 1.46
N SER A 55 -7.05 -12.08 2.18
CA SER A 55 -7.13 -13.52 2.47
C SER A 55 -8.34 -13.88 3.32
N MET A 56 -8.68 -13.08 4.33
CA MET A 56 -9.90 -13.28 5.13
C MET A 56 -11.19 -13.15 4.31
N VAL A 57 -11.23 -12.23 3.34
CA VAL A 57 -12.39 -11.94 2.50
C VAL A 57 -12.55 -13.02 1.41
N LEU A 58 -11.53 -13.19 0.57
CA LEU A 58 -11.60 -13.97 -0.65
C LEU A 58 -11.54 -15.48 -0.38
N LEU A 59 -10.91 -15.90 0.72
CA LEU A 59 -10.74 -17.32 1.03
C LEU A 59 -11.79 -17.85 2.03
N LYS A 60 -12.81 -17.06 2.41
CA LYS A 60 -13.82 -17.43 3.42
C LYS A 60 -14.43 -18.82 3.16
N LYS A 61 -14.75 -19.11 1.90
CA LYS A 61 -15.42 -20.36 1.48
C LYS A 61 -14.46 -21.40 0.90
N THR A 62 -13.15 -21.13 0.90
CA THR A 62 -12.15 -22.00 0.29
C THR A 62 -11.74 -23.13 1.24
N GLN A 63 -11.50 -24.32 0.67
CA GLN A 63 -11.00 -25.46 1.44
C GLN A 63 -9.54 -25.24 1.85
N SER A 64 -9.17 -25.69 3.05
CA SER A 64 -7.81 -25.48 3.58
C SER A 64 -6.74 -26.03 2.64
N LYS A 65 -6.95 -27.24 2.11
CA LYS A 65 -6.03 -27.87 1.15
C LYS A 65 -5.76 -27.01 -0.09
N ASP A 66 -6.79 -26.34 -0.62
CA ASP A 66 -6.68 -25.51 -1.82
C ASP A 66 -5.89 -24.23 -1.52
N VAL A 67 -6.06 -23.67 -0.31
CA VAL A 67 -5.29 -22.49 0.13
C VAL A 67 -3.82 -22.85 0.31
N TRP A 68 -3.51 -23.90 1.08
CA TRP A 68 -2.12 -24.33 1.31
C TRP A 68 -1.40 -24.69 0.02
N LEU A 69 -2.05 -25.44 -0.86
CA LEU A 69 -1.49 -25.81 -2.15
C LEU A 69 -1.25 -24.59 -3.04
N SER A 70 -2.25 -23.71 -3.17
CA SER A 70 -2.12 -22.49 -3.96
C SER A 70 -1.01 -21.58 -3.39
N THR A 71 -0.97 -21.35 -2.09
CA THR A 71 0.12 -20.58 -1.46
C THR A 71 1.49 -21.21 -1.70
N ALA A 72 1.63 -22.53 -1.56
CA ALA A 72 2.90 -23.21 -1.82
C ALA A 72 3.37 -23.03 -3.27
N ILE A 73 2.45 -23.11 -4.23
CA ILE A 73 2.75 -22.90 -5.66
C ILE A 73 3.24 -21.48 -5.90
N PHE A 74 2.56 -20.46 -5.35
CA PHE A 74 3.01 -19.08 -5.51
C PHE A 74 4.37 -18.84 -4.85
N THR A 75 4.61 -19.39 -3.65
CA THR A 75 5.95 -19.32 -3.04
C THR A 75 7.01 -19.94 -3.95
N VAL A 76 6.76 -21.13 -4.49
CA VAL A 76 7.71 -21.81 -5.38
C VAL A 76 7.96 -21.01 -6.66
N ILE A 77 6.92 -20.46 -7.28
CA ILE A 77 7.07 -19.57 -8.45
C ILE A 77 7.94 -18.36 -8.09
N GLY A 78 7.67 -17.70 -6.96
CA GLY A 78 8.48 -16.57 -6.49
C GLY A 78 9.95 -16.94 -6.29
N LEU A 79 10.21 -18.07 -5.63
CA LEU A 79 11.57 -18.57 -5.41
C LEU A 79 12.31 -18.94 -6.71
N ILE A 80 11.60 -19.53 -7.68
CA ILE A 80 12.16 -19.82 -9.02
C ILE A 80 12.51 -18.51 -9.72
N LEU A 81 11.61 -17.52 -9.71
CA LEU A 81 11.86 -16.21 -10.32
C LEU A 81 13.03 -15.48 -9.66
N TRP A 82 13.18 -15.60 -8.35
CA TRP A 82 14.33 -15.08 -7.62
C TRP A 82 15.63 -15.77 -8.02
N GLY A 83 15.65 -17.11 -8.09
CA GLY A 83 16.81 -17.86 -8.57
C GLY A 83 17.17 -17.53 -10.02
N LEU A 84 16.17 -17.36 -10.89
CA LEU A 84 16.36 -16.93 -12.27
C LEU A 84 16.96 -15.53 -12.36
N TYR A 85 16.53 -14.59 -11.51
CA TYR A 85 17.11 -13.25 -11.44
C TYR A 85 18.59 -13.28 -11.03
N ILE A 86 18.96 -14.12 -10.06
CA ILE A 86 20.36 -14.29 -9.62
C ILE A 86 21.25 -14.80 -10.76
N ILE A 87 20.74 -15.75 -11.56
CA ILE A 87 21.51 -16.38 -12.64
C ILE A 87 21.52 -15.48 -13.90
N ASN A 88 20.40 -14.83 -14.19
CA ASN A 88 20.22 -13.98 -15.35
C ASN A 88 19.53 -12.67 -14.96
N PRO A 89 20.30 -11.60 -14.71
CA PRO A 89 19.75 -10.28 -14.39
C PRO A 89 18.81 -9.71 -15.46
N GLU A 90 18.86 -10.17 -16.71
CA GLU A 90 17.90 -9.76 -17.75
C GLU A 90 16.46 -10.18 -17.44
N ALA A 91 16.26 -11.15 -16.53
CA ALA A 91 14.94 -11.54 -16.02
C ALA A 91 14.37 -10.56 -14.96
N ALA A 92 15.07 -9.46 -14.65
CA ALA A 92 14.70 -8.47 -13.64
C ALA A 92 13.25 -7.99 -13.77
N THR A 93 12.78 -7.69 -14.99
CA THR A 93 11.42 -7.17 -15.21
C THR A 93 10.35 -8.14 -14.72
N VAL A 94 10.51 -9.44 -15.01
CA VAL A 94 9.55 -10.48 -14.59
C VAL A 94 9.62 -10.66 -13.07
N PHE A 95 10.83 -10.69 -12.52
CA PHE A 95 11.04 -10.79 -11.08
C PHE A 95 10.41 -9.61 -10.32
N TYR A 96 10.67 -8.37 -10.73
CA TYR A 96 10.13 -7.17 -10.09
C TYR A 96 8.62 -7.07 -10.24
N THR A 97 8.07 -7.43 -11.39
CA THR A 97 6.62 -7.43 -11.60
C THR A 97 5.94 -8.43 -10.67
N TYR A 98 6.50 -9.64 -10.52
CA TYR A 98 5.95 -10.65 -9.63
C TYR A 98 6.05 -10.23 -8.15
N HIS A 99 7.20 -9.67 -7.76
CA HIS A 99 7.48 -9.25 -6.38
C HIS A 99 7.12 -7.80 -6.10
N ILE A 100 6.30 -7.14 -6.94
CA ILE A 100 6.08 -5.69 -6.87
C ILE A 100 5.61 -5.21 -5.50
N ALA A 101 4.83 -6.02 -4.78
CA ALA A 101 4.45 -5.74 -3.40
C ALA A 101 5.63 -5.78 -2.42
N GLY A 102 6.52 -6.77 -2.52
CA GLY A 102 7.74 -6.85 -1.72
C GLY A 102 8.75 -5.76 -2.08
N VAL A 103 8.95 -5.52 -3.38
CA VAL A 103 9.86 -4.51 -3.94
C VAL A 103 9.43 -3.10 -3.52
N SER A 104 8.16 -2.74 -3.72
CA SER A 104 7.64 -1.43 -3.29
C SER A 104 7.75 -1.23 -1.78
N SER A 105 7.63 -2.29 -0.98
CA SER A 105 7.78 -2.24 0.49
C SER A 105 9.23 -2.18 0.97
N SER A 106 10.19 -2.35 0.07
CA SER A 106 11.63 -2.47 0.37
C SER A 106 12.50 -1.48 -0.40
N PHE A 107 11.89 -0.59 -1.18
CA PHE A 107 12.55 0.49 -1.89
C PHE A 107 13.37 1.41 -0.95
N TRP A 108 12.95 1.56 0.31
CA TRP A 108 13.74 2.31 1.30
C TRP A 108 15.10 1.67 1.63
N LEU A 109 15.23 0.35 1.51
CA LEU A 109 16.49 -0.36 1.76
C LEU A 109 17.53 -0.06 0.68
N ASP A 110 17.09 0.17 -0.56
CA ASP A 110 17.95 0.62 -1.66
C ASP A 110 18.65 1.95 -1.30
N GLN A 111 17.85 2.90 -0.84
CA GLN A 111 18.31 4.27 -0.66
C GLN A 111 19.01 4.52 0.67
N SER A 112 18.73 3.71 1.69
CA SER A 112 19.32 3.87 3.03
C SER A 112 20.73 3.30 3.15
N TYR A 113 21.10 2.32 2.31
CA TYR A 113 22.37 1.60 2.44
C TYR A 113 23.46 2.04 1.47
N GLY A 114 23.16 2.88 0.47
CA GLY A 114 24.17 3.46 -0.44
C GLY A 114 25.00 2.42 -1.22
N GLY A 115 24.62 1.15 -1.17
CA GLY A 115 25.18 0.04 -1.93
C GLY A 115 24.24 -0.35 -3.08
N PRO A 116 24.69 -1.20 -4.01
CA PRO A 116 23.85 -1.60 -5.13
C PRO A 116 22.60 -2.33 -4.61
N PHE A 117 21.42 -1.85 -5.02
CA PHE A 117 20.09 -2.47 -4.79
C PHE A 117 20.09 -3.99 -4.93
N GLU A 118 20.97 -4.48 -5.80
CA GLU A 118 21.25 -5.88 -6.08
C GLU A 118 21.49 -6.69 -4.81
N ASP A 119 22.22 -6.20 -3.80
CA ASP A 119 22.51 -6.97 -2.57
C ASP A 119 21.26 -7.17 -1.69
N VAL A 120 20.42 -6.14 -1.60
CA VAL A 120 19.13 -6.23 -0.88
C VAL A 120 18.19 -7.19 -1.60
N ILE A 121 18.22 -7.24 -2.93
CA ILE A 121 17.43 -8.21 -3.69
C ILE A 121 18.04 -9.62 -3.58
N LEU A 122 19.37 -9.73 -3.58
CA LEU A 122 20.09 -10.98 -3.45
C LEU A 122 19.82 -11.65 -2.10
N HIS A 123 19.55 -10.89 -1.04
CA HIS A 123 19.30 -11.42 0.30
C HIS A 123 17.84 -11.32 0.74
N GLY A 124 17.13 -10.29 0.28
CA GLY A 124 15.72 -10.01 0.61
C GLY A 124 14.70 -10.57 -0.39
N GLY A 125 15.11 -10.95 -1.60
CA GLY A 125 14.21 -11.52 -2.62
C GLY A 125 13.50 -12.78 -2.14
N PHE A 126 14.18 -13.63 -1.35
CA PHE A 126 13.57 -14.76 -0.64
C PHE A 126 12.40 -14.32 0.27
N LEU A 127 12.59 -13.24 1.03
CA LEU A 127 11.55 -12.72 1.92
C LEU A 127 10.35 -12.17 1.12
N PHE A 128 10.58 -11.59 -0.06
CA PHE A 128 9.49 -11.13 -0.92
C PHE A 128 8.62 -12.28 -1.41
N SER A 129 9.18 -13.48 -1.59
CA SER A 129 8.42 -14.68 -1.93
C SER A 129 7.69 -15.28 -0.72
N LEU A 130 8.31 -15.26 0.46
CA LEU A 130 7.79 -15.93 1.66
C LEU A 130 6.74 -15.12 2.43
N VAL A 131 6.97 -13.82 2.61
CA VAL A 131 6.15 -12.96 3.47
C VAL A 131 4.68 -12.89 3.00
N PRO A 132 4.37 -12.66 1.71
CA PRO A 132 2.98 -12.68 1.23
C PRO A 132 2.26 -13.99 1.55
N SER A 133 2.95 -15.11 1.35
CA SER A 133 2.42 -16.45 1.61
C SER A 133 2.10 -16.67 3.09
N VAL A 134 3.00 -16.25 3.99
CA VAL A 134 2.77 -16.29 5.45
C VAL A 134 1.58 -15.42 5.84
N LEU A 135 1.48 -14.21 5.30
CA LEU A 135 0.35 -13.30 5.57
C LEU A 135 -0.97 -13.87 5.07
N ILE A 136 -1.01 -14.47 3.88
CA ILE A 136 -2.22 -15.11 3.32
C ILE A 136 -2.70 -16.25 4.21
N VAL A 137 -1.79 -17.15 4.62
CA VAL A 137 -2.14 -18.29 5.50
C VAL A 137 -2.59 -17.80 6.87
N THR A 138 -1.94 -16.75 7.39
CA THR A 138 -2.28 -16.15 8.68
C THR A 138 -3.68 -15.55 8.64
N GLY A 139 -3.98 -14.71 7.64
CA GLY A 139 -5.31 -14.13 7.49
C GLY A 139 -6.39 -15.19 7.25
N TYR A 140 -6.12 -16.22 6.45
CA TYR A 140 -7.03 -17.37 6.30
C TYR A 140 -7.31 -18.08 7.64
N SER A 141 -6.26 -18.36 8.41
CA SER A 141 -6.35 -19.06 9.68
C SER A 141 -7.13 -18.25 10.73
N ILE A 142 -6.86 -16.93 10.77
CA ILE A 142 -7.58 -15.97 11.60
C ILE A 142 -9.07 -15.97 11.22
N ARG A 143 -9.40 -15.93 9.92
CA ARG A 143 -10.80 -15.97 9.45
C ARG A 143 -11.57 -17.17 9.96
N LYS A 144 -10.96 -18.37 9.97
CA LYS A 144 -11.62 -19.61 10.41
C LYS A 144 -12.00 -19.58 11.90
N LYS A 145 -11.29 -18.80 12.71
CA LYS A 145 -11.52 -18.68 14.16
C LYS A 145 -12.49 -17.55 14.53
N MET A 146 -12.80 -16.64 13.60
CA MET A 146 -13.69 -15.51 13.86
C MET A 146 -15.15 -15.78 13.49
N ASN A 147 -16.07 -15.27 14.31
CA ASN A 147 -17.48 -15.17 13.95
C ASN A 147 -17.70 -14.08 12.88
N ASP A 148 -18.86 -14.12 12.21
CA ASP A 148 -19.13 -13.21 11.11
C ASP A 148 -19.15 -11.74 11.55
N THR A 149 -19.73 -11.38 12.71
CA THR A 149 -19.77 -9.98 13.16
C THR A 149 -18.40 -9.41 13.47
N ALA A 150 -17.54 -10.15 14.17
CA ALA A 150 -16.17 -9.78 14.48
C ALA A 150 -15.35 -9.62 13.19
N TRP A 151 -15.57 -10.51 12.21
CA TRP A 151 -14.98 -10.38 10.88
C TRP A 151 -15.38 -9.05 10.22
N VAL A 152 -16.66 -8.66 10.24
CA VAL A 152 -17.11 -7.46 9.50
C VAL A 152 -16.42 -6.23 10.06
N ARG A 153 -16.35 -6.14 11.38
CA ARG A 153 -15.70 -5.04 12.08
C ARG A 153 -14.21 -5.01 11.80
N PHE A 154 -13.53 -6.15 11.93
CA PHE A 154 -12.10 -6.23 11.63
C PHE A 154 -11.80 -5.78 10.20
N ALA A 155 -12.52 -6.32 9.21
CA ALA A 155 -12.36 -5.94 7.81
C ALA A 155 -12.65 -4.45 7.60
N GLY A 156 -13.74 -3.93 8.18
CA GLY A 156 -14.09 -2.52 8.12
C GLY A 156 -13.01 -1.61 8.69
N TYR A 157 -12.46 -1.93 9.85
CA TYR A 157 -11.41 -1.15 10.50
C TYR A 157 -10.09 -1.20 9.72
N SER A 158 -9.69 -2.37 9.25
CA SER A 158 -8.47 -2.52 8.46
C SER A 158 -8.57 -1.80 7.11
N ILE A 159 -9.72 -1.87 6.42
CA ILE A 159 -9.96 -1.11 5.19
C ILE A 159 -9.94 0.39 5.50
N SER A 160 -10.54 0.82 6.61
CA SER A 160 -10.52 2.23 7.05
C SER A 160 -9.09 2.72 7.26
N ALA A 161 -8.22 1.90 7.87
CA ALA A 161 -6.81 2.22 8.07
C ALA A 161 -6.05 2.33 6.74
N ILE A 162 -6.22 1.37 5.83
CA ILE A 162 -5.58 1.42 4.49
C ILE A 162 -6.03 2.68 3.75
N VAL A 163 -7.34 2.91 3.63
CA VAL A 163 -7.88 4.07 2.92
C VAL A 163 -7.38 5.38 3.53
N SER A 164 -7.28 5.46 4.86
CA SER A 164 -6.76 6.65 5.54
C SER A 164 -5.29 6.90 5.24
N LEU A 165 -4.45 5.86 5.29
CA LEU A 165 -3.03 5.98 4.95
C LEU A 165 -2.85 6.48 3.52
N LEU A 166 -3.59 5.90 2.56
CA LEU A 166 -3.50 6.30 1.16
C LEU A 166 -4.04 7.72 0.96
N PHE A 167 -5.18 8.05 1.55
CA PHE A 167 -5.78 9.37 1.45
C PHE A 167 -4.85 10.45 2.00
N VAL A 168 -4.35 10.26 3.23
CA VAL A 168 -3.41 11.20 3.87
C VAL A 168 -2.17 11.34 3.02
N PHE A 169 -1.56 10.24 2.55
CA PHE A 169 -0.39 10.30 1.67
C PHE A 169 -0.64 11.12 0.41
N MET A 170 -1.78 10.90 -0.26
CA MET A 170 -2.16 11.64 -1.46
C MET A 170 -2.35 13.14 -1.22
N THR A 171 -2.68 13.56 -0.01
CA THR A 171 -2.76 14.99 0.33
C THR A 171 -1.41 15.70 0.34
N GLY A 172 -0.31 14.96 0.51
CA GLY A 172 1.05 15.50 0.41
C GLY A 172 1.40 16.01 -0.99
N PHE A 173 0.77 15.45 -2.04
CA PHE A 173 0.99 15.87 -3.42
C PHE A 173 0.13 17.04 -3.88
N ARG A 174 -0.77 17.56 -3.03
CA ARG A 174 -1.70 18.63 -3.39
C ARG A 174 -1.23 19.95 -2.80
N GLY A 175 -0.64 20.81 -3.63
CA GLY A 175 -0.27 22.16 -3.27
C GLY A 175 -1.43 23.15 -3.33
N LYS A 176 -1.14 24.40 -2.97
CA LYS A 176 -2.07 25.51 -3.04
C LYS A 176 -2.14 26.06 -4.48
N ARG A 177 -3.31 26.57 -4.87
CA ARG A 177 -3.47 27.38 -6.09
C ARG A 177 -2.78 28.73 -5.89
N ILE A 178 -1.95 29.12 -6.87
CA ILE A 178 -1.24 30.38 -6.91
C ILE A 178 -1.89 31.22 -8.01
N ASP A 179 -2.37 32.41 -7.67
CA ASP A 179 -3.11 33.26 -8.61
C ASP A 179 -2.22 34.38 -9.19
N THR A 180 -1.18 34.83 -8.47
CA THR A 180 -0.32 35.95 -8.90
C THR A 180 1.18 35.64 -8.91
N ARG A 181 1.95 36.41 -9.68
CA ARG A 181 3.42 36.28 -9.75
C ARG A 181 4.10 36.65 -8.42
N GLU A 182 3.49 37.55 -7.66
CA GLU A 182 3.95 37.97 -6.33
C GLU A 182 3.78 36.83 -5.31
N GLU A 183 2.65 36.13 -5.35
CA GLU A 183 2.44 34.91 -4.56
C GLU A 183 3.45 33.83 -4.94
N LEU A 184 3.70 33.63 -6.24
CA LEU A 184 4.65 32.63 -6.72
C LEU A 184 6.07 32.83 -6.16
N ALA A 185 6.53 34.08 -6.07
CA ALA A 185 7.87 34.42 -5.59
C ALA A 185 8.11 34.02 -4.11
N SER A 186 7.04 33.88 -3.32
CA SER A 186 7.11 33.53 -1.90
C SER A 186 6.44 32.18 -1.56
N ALA A 187 5.89 31.49 -2.55
CA ALA A 187 5.10 30.28 -2.32
C ALA A 187 5.94 29.03 -2.02
N PHE A 188 7.17 28.95 -2.50
CA PHE A 188 8.01 27.77 -2.33
C PHE A 188 8.93 27.90 -1.10
N PRO A 189 9.04 26.87 -0.25
CA PRO A 189 8.36 25.57 -0.35
C PRO A 189 6.86 25.64 0.01
N ILE A 190 6.02 24.94 -0.76
CA ILE A 190 4.57 24.87 -0.46
C ILE A 190 4.36 23.74 0.54
N HIS A 191 3.98 24.08 1.78
CA HIS A 191 3.64 23.08 2.80
C HIS A 191 2.31 22.39 2.48
N THR A 192 2.29 21.06 2.59
CA THR A 192 1.17 20.20 2.22
C THR A 192 0.92 19.12 3.27
N GLY A 193 -0.24 18.46 3.16
CA GLY A 193 -0.67 17.40 4.06
C GLY A 193 -1.96 17.74 4.81
N PHE A 194 -2.71 16.71 5.18
CA PHE A 194 -3.96 16.83 5.90
C PHE A 194 -4.14 15.66 6.88
N PRO A 195 -4.71 15.88 8.08
CA PRO A 195 -5.09 17.18 8.68
C PRO A 195 -3.92 18.02 9.20
N LEU A 196 -2.74 17.43 9.36
CA LEU A 196 -1.53 18.16 9.73
C LEU A 196 -0.58 18.25 8.54
N GLU A 197 0.18 19.33 8.47
CA GLU A 197 1.27 19.46 7.50
C GLU A 197 2.35 18.42 7.81
N PHE A 198 2.68 17.61 6.81
CA PHE A 198 3.69 16.55 6.94
C PHE A 198 4.64 16.49 5.73
N ALA A 199 4.33 17.22 4.67
CA ALA A 199 5.10 17.25 3.44
C ALA A 199 5.26 18.68 2.93
N LYS A 200 6.16 18.85 1.97
CA LYS A 200 6.33 20.09 1.21
C LYS A 200 6.57 19.77 -0.26
N LEU A 201 6.15 20.68 -1.14
CA LEU A 201 6.46 20.66 -2.56
C LEU A 201 7.58 21.65 -2.85
N GLU A 202 8.63 21.18 -3.53
CA GLU A 202 9.83 21.94 -3.87
C GLU A 202 10.18 21.76 -5.36
N ASN A 203 11.13 22.59 -5.83
CA ASN A 203 11.74 22.47 -7.16
C ASN A 203 10.73 22.38 -8.32
N PRO A 204 9.93 23.43 -8.56
CA PRO A 204 9.00 23.44 -9.69
C PRO A 204 9.75 23.26 -11.01
N THR A 205 9.33 22.27 -11.82
CA THR A 205 9.94 21.95 -13.12
C THR A 205 9.30 22.71 -14.28
N ILE A 206 8.16 23.37 -14.04
CA ILE A 206 7.39 24.12 -15.03
C ILE A 206 6.98 25.49 -14.48
N ASP A 207 6.85 26.47 -15.38
CA ASP A 207 6.28 27.79 -15.11
C ASP A 207 5.00 28.03 -15.94
N PRO A 208 3.86 27.43 -15.54
CA PRO A 208 2.61 27.55 -16.27
C PRO A 208 1.98 28.96 -16.13
N PRO A 209 1.13 29.39 -17.07
CA PRO A 209 0.37 30.63 -16.92
C PRO A 209 -0.53 30.55 -15.69
N LEU A 210 -0.49 31.60 -14.86
CA LEU A 210 -1.29 31.71 -13.64
C LEU A 210 -2.75 32.06 -13.98
N PRO A 211 -3.73 31.56 -13.22
CA PRO A 211 -3.61 30.80 -11.97
C PRO A 211 -3.34 29.30 -12.17
N TYR A 212 -2.48 28.71 -11.33
CA TYR A 212 -2.11 27.28 -11.42
C TYR A 212 -2.08 26.58 -10.05
N THR A 213 -2.45 25.30 -10.00
CA THR A 213 -2.34 24.47 -8.78
C THR A 213 -1.12 23.59 -8.86
N TYR A 214 -0.09 23.93 -8.08
CA TYR A 214 1.13 23.16 -8.02
C TYR A 214 0.87 21.83 -7.29
N SER A 215 1.44 20.74 -7.82
CA SER A 215 1.23 19.39 -7.32
C SER A 215 2.46 18.50 -7.57
N GLY A 216 2.38 17.24 -7.18
CA GLY A 216 3.41 16.24 -7.49
C GLY A 216 3.77 16.08 -8.98
N SER A 217 2.92 16.54 -9.90
CA SER A 217 3.23 16.47 -11.35
C SER A 217 4.27 17.49 -11.80
N CYS A 218 4.47 18.57 -11.03
CA CYS A 218 5.38 19.67 -11.38
C CYS A 218 6.43 19.94 -10.31
N CYS A 219 6.27 19.35 -9.12
CA CYS A 219 7.13 19.61 -7.98
C CYS A 219 7.55 18.29 -7.35
N THR A 220 8.75 18.28 -6.78
CA THR A 220 9.21 17.17 -5.95
C THR A 220 8.56 17.27 -4.58
N MET A 221 7.95 16.17 -4.11
CA MET A 221 7.39 16.09 -2.77
C MET A 221 8.42 15.53 -1.78
N THR A 222 8.67 16.27 -0.70
CA THR A 222 9.54 15.87 0.41
C THR A 222 8.72 15.72 1.68
N VAL A 223 8.89 14.60 2.40
CA VAL A 223 8.24 14.38 3.71
C VAL A 223 9.05 15.09 4.79
N THR A 224 8.44 16.07 5.45
CA THR A 224 9.08 16.88 6.50
C THR A 224 8.84 16.34 7.90
N SER A 225 7.69 15.69 8.14
CA SER A 225 7.34 15.14 9.45
C SER A 225 6.62 13.79 9.33
N PRO A 226 7.35 12.67 9.41
CA PRO A 226 6.76 11.33 9.47
C PRO A 226 5.75 11.18 10.61
N MET A 227 6.01 11.80 11.77
CA MET A 227 5.10 11.74 12.92
C MET A 227 3.77 12.44 12.64
N ASN A 228 3.78 13.61 11.96
CA ASN A 228 2.56 14.30 11.58
C ASN A 228 1.75 13.49 10.57
N PHE A 229 2.41 12.76 9.66
CA PHE A 229 1.74 11.82 8.76
C PHE A 229 1.02 10.71 9.53
N TRP A 230 1.72 10.02 10.42
CA TRP A 230 1.13 8.88 11.15
C TRP A 230 -0.03 9.35 12.04
N PHE A 231 0.13 10.49 12.71
CA PHE A 231 -0.94 11.10 13.49
C PHE A 231 -2.13 11.49 12.61
N SER A 232 -1.87 12.11 11.45
CA SER A 232 -2.89 12.44 10.46
C SER A 232 -3.66 11.20 10.00
N ALA A 233 -2.95 10.12 9.67
CA ALA A 233 -3.54 8.85 9.28
C ALA A 233 -4.39 8.24 10.41
N LEU A 234 -3.93 8.32 11.67
CA LEU A 234 -4.69 7.86 12.84
C LEU A 234 -5.98 8.66 13.05
N VAL A 235 -5.91 9.99 12.96
CA VAL A 235 -7.08 10.88 13.09
C VAL A 235 -8.12 10.57 12.01
N VAL A 236 -7.69 10.48 10.75
CA VAL A 236 -8.59 10.13 9.63
C VAL A 236 -9.15 8.71 9.81
N THR A 237 -8.32 7.75 10.23
CA THR A 237 -8.76 6.37 10.50
C THR A 237 -9.86 6.34 11.55
N PHE A 238 -9.67 7.06 12.66
CA PHE A 238 -10.65 7.13 13.73
C PHE A 238 -11.97 7.75 13.25
N ALA A 239 -11.90 8.84 12.47
CA ALA A 239 -13.09 9.46 11.89
C ALA A 239 -13.87 8.49 10.97
N ILE A 240 -13.17 7.76 10.10
CA ILE A 240 -13.81 6.76 9.22
C ILE A 240 -14.39 5.60 10.03
N ILE A 241 -13.68 5.10 11.05
CA ILE A 241 -14.18 4.03 11.92
C ILE A 241 -15.46 4.47 12.65
N LEU A 242 -15.52 5.70 13.16
CA LEU A 242 -16.73 6.24 13.79
C LEU A 242 -17.90 6.27 12.80
N LEU A 243 -17.68 6.78 11.58
CA LEU A 243 -18.70 6.78 10.54
C LEU A 243 -19.16 5.36 10.20
N PHE A 244 -18.23 4.42 10.08
CA PHE A 244 -18.52 3.01 9.85
C PHE A 244 -19.40 2.41 10.95
N GLU A 245 -19.05 2.62 12.23
CA GLU A 245 -19.84 2.10 13.35
C GLU A 245 -21.23 2.74 13.45
N VAL A 246 -21.36 4.04 13.16
CA VAL A 246 -22.67 4.72 13.10
C VAL A 246 -23.55 4.11 12.01
N VAL A 247 -23.02 3.96 10.79
CA VAL A 247 -23.75 3.34 9.67
C VAL A 247 -24.13 1.90 9.99
N TRP A 248 -23.23 1.15 10.62
CA TRP A 248 -23.46 -0.22 11.05
C TRP A 248 -24.61 -0.31 12.07
N ALA A 249 -24.57 0.54 13.11
CA ALA A 249 -25.59 0.58 14.16
C ALA A 249 -26.98 0.93 13.60
N VAL A 250 -27.06 1.92 12.70
CA VAL A 250 -28.31 2.32 12.05
C VAL A 250 -28.89 1.19 11.20
N LYS A 251 -28.05 0.49 10.41
CA LYS A 251 -28.50 -0.66 9.62
C LYS A 251 -29.02 -1.79 10.50
N LYS A 252 -28.31 -2.12 11.59
CA LYS A 252 -28.73 -3.17 12.52
C LYS A 252 -30.09 -2.87 13.15
N LYS A 253 -30.32 -1.62 13.57
CA LYS A 253 -31.60 -1.19 14.15
C LYS A 253 -32.76 -1.33 13.16
N LYS A 254 -32.56 -1.01 11.88
CA LYS A 254 -33.60 -1.17 10.84
C LYS A 254 -33.99 -2.63 10.63
N VAL A 255 -33.01 -3.54 10.59
CA VAL A 255 -33.26 -4.98 10.41
C VAL A 255 -34.02 -5.56 11.60
N SER A 256 -33.70 -5.13 12.82
CA SER A 256 -34.41 -5.57 14.04
C SER A 256 -35.83 -5.00 14.15
N ALA A 257 -36.17 -3.93 13.45
CA ALA A 257 -37.52 -3.34 13.45
C ALA A 257 -38.44 -3.93 12.37
N SER A 258 -37.88 -4.69 11.41
CA SER A 258 -38.61 -5.34 10.31
C SER A 258 -38.89 -6.83 10.54
N HIS A 259 -38.49 -7.37 11.69
CA HIS A 259 -38.73 -8.74 12.14
C HIS A 259 -39.52 -8.70 13.44
#